data_AF-A0A8T4YMA4-F1
#
_entry.id   AF-A0A8T4YMA4-F1
#
_cell.length_a   1.000
_cell.length_b   1.000
_cell.length_c   1.000
_cell.angle_alpha   90.00
_cell.angle_beta   90.00
_cell.angle_gamma   90.00
#
_symmetry.space_group_name_H-M   'P 1'
#
loop_
_entity.id
_entity.type
_entity.pdbx_description
1 polymer ?
#
loop_
_entity_poly.entity_id
_entity_poly.type
_entity_poly.pdbx_seq_one_letter_code
_entity_poly.pdbx_strand_id
1 'polypeptide(L)'
;DRNLDMERFNEGLRSIVNGGRYMRVEESSEVFNEALRLYMLGHKDMIDNILYATSSSLDFRLLTLDGELKEFIRGKGLKDIVLLPREVI
;
A
#
# COMPACT_ATOMS: atom_id res chain seq x y z
N ASP A 1 8.73 -7.43 -29.71
CA ASP A 1 8.31 -8.29 -28.59
C ASP A 1 9.49 -8.78 -27.78
N ARG A 2 9.61 -8.36 -26.53
CA ARG A 2 10.40 -9.11 -25.55
C ARG A 2 9.45 -10.17 -24.99
N ASN A 3 9.67 -11.43 -25.35
CA ASN A 3 9.07 -12.51 -24.60
C ASN A 3 9.51 -12.37 -23.14
N LEU A 4 8.54 -12.31 -22.24
CA LEU A 4 8.79 -12.28 -20.82
C LEU A 4 9.48 -13.58 -20.44
N ASP A 5 10.70 -13.47 -19.90
CA ASP A 5 11.40 -14.60 -19.31
C ASP A 5 10.72 -14.94 -17.98
N MET A 6 9.82 -15.92 -18.03
CA MET A 6 9.04 -16.36 -16.87
C MET A 6 9.92 -16.98 -15.78
N GLU A 7 11.05 -17.57 -16.14
CA GLU A 7 11.97 -18.18 -15.17
C GLU A 7 12.62 -17.07 -14.33
N ARG A 8 13.21 -16.09 -15.00
CA ARG A 8 13.84 -14.94 -14.34
C ARG A 8 12.83 -14.11 -13.54
N PHE A 9 11.61 -13.94 -14.05
CA PHE A 9 10.54 -13.27 -13.32
C PHE A 9 10.21 -13.99 -12.00
N ASN A 10 10.07 -15.32 -12.05
CA ASN A 10 9.77 -16.14 -10.87
C ASN A 10 10.91 -16.14 -9.85
N GLU A 11 12.17 -16.13 -10.30
CA GLU A 11 13.33 -15.99 -9.41
C GLU A 11 13.30 -14.67 -8.64
N GLY A 12 13.04 -13.56 -9.34
CA GLY A 12 12.90 -12.25 -8.72
C GLY A 12 11.78 -12.22 -7.68
N LEU A 13 10.60 -12.78 -8.03
CA LEU A 13 9.47 -12.84 -7.11
C LEU A 13 9.79 -13.68 -5.86
N ARG A 14 10.44 -14.84 -6.02
CA ARG A 14 10.87 -15.67 -4.88
C ARG A 14 11.87 -14.94 -3.98
N SER A 15 12.78 -14.15 -4.55
CA SER A 15 13.71 -13.34 -3.75
C SER A 15 12.99 -12.30 -2.88
N ILE A 16 11.88 -11.72 -3.36
CA ILE A 16 11.09 -10.75 -2.60
C ILE A 16 10.26 -11.45 -1.53
N VAL A 17 9.51 -12.48 -1.92
CA VAL A 17 8.53 -13.16 -1.05
C VAL A 17 9.22 -14.05 0.00
N ASN A 18 10.25 -14.80 -0.41
CA ASN A 18 10.92 -15.79 0.44
C ASN A 18 12.27 -15.31 0.97
N GLY A 19 12.74 -14.12 0.58
CA GLY A 19 14.04 -13.60 1.00
C GLY A 19 14.10 -13.13 2.45
N GLY A 20 13.01 -13.21 3.21
CA GLY A 20 12.95 -12.82 4.63
C GLY A 20 13.16 -11.33 4.89
N ARG A 21 13.11 -10.49 3.84
CA ARG A 21 13.32 -9.03 3.92
C ARG A 21 12.07 -8.27 4.33
N TYR A 22 10.89 -8.83 4.07
CA TYR A 22 9.59 -8.23 4.38
C TYR A 22 8.88 -9.05 5.44
N MET A 23 8.27 -8.36 6.40
CA MET A 23 7.38 -8.98 7.38
C MET A 23 5.94 -8.74 6.94
N ARG A 24 5.12 -9.80 6.98
CA ARG A 24 3.68 -9.67 6.80
C ARG A 24 3.08 -9.10 8.08
N VAL A 25 2.15 -8.17 7.93
CA VAL A 25 1.34 -7.63 9.01
C VAL A 25 -0.04 -8.27 8.99
N GLU A 26 -0.70 -8.31 10.13
CA GLU A 26 -2.10 -8.74 10.24
C GLU A 26 -2.97 -7.52 10.56
N GLU A 27 -4.09 -7.41 9.84
CA GLU A 27 -5.05 -6.34 10.03
C GLU A 27 -6.02 -6.65 11.18
N SER A 28 -6.29 -5.65 12.02
CA SER A 28 -7.30 -5.74 13.09
C SER A 28 -8.69 -5.34 12.59
N SER A 29 -9.74 -5.61 13.39
CA SER A 29 -11.11 -5.14 13.10
C SER A 29 -11.19 -3.61 12.92
N GLU A 30 -10.38 -2.86 13.66
CA GLU A 30 -10.34 -1.41 13.62
C GLU A 30 -9.80 -0.90 12.28
N VAL A 31 -8.84 -1.62 11.68
CA VAL A 31 -8.34 -1.33 10.33
C VAL A 31 -9.47 -1.40 9.31
N PHE A 32 -10.30 -2.46 9.35
CA PHE A 32 -11.42 -2.60 8.41
C PHE A 32 -12.50 -1.54 8.62
N ASN A 33 -12.76 -1.14 9.88
CA ASN A 33 -13.68 -0.05 10.17
C ASN A 33 -13.18 1.29 9.59
N GLU A 34 -11.88 1.59 9.72
CA GLU A 34 -11.31 2.80 9.13
C GLU A 34 -11.29 2.73 7.60
N ALA A 35 -10.97 1.57 7.01
CA ALA A 35 -11.02 1.39 5.56
C ALA A 35 -12.43 1.62 5.00
N LEU A 36 -13.47 1.14 5.70
CA LEU A 36 -14.86 1.42 5.36
C LEU A 36 -15.20 2.91 5.48
N ARG A 37 -14.70 3.58 6.53
CA ARG A 37 -14.86 5.03 6.68
C ARG A 37 -14.24 5.79 5.50
N LEU A 38 -13.03 5.44 5.06
CA LEU A 38 -12.37 6.05 3.90
C LEU A 38 -13.18 5.83 2.62
N TYR A 39 -13.77 4.64 2.45
CA TYR A 39 -14.68 4.33 1.35
C TYR A 39 -15.91 5.23 1.34
N MET A 40 -16.50 5.46 2.51
CA MET A 40 -17.63 6.37 2.69
C MET A 40 -17.24 7.84 2.45
N LEU A 41 -16.00 8.23 2.76
CA LEU A 41 -15.46 9.57 2.53
C LEU A 41 -15.13 9.86 1.06
N GLY A 42 -15.08 8.84 0.21
CA GLY A 42 -15.06 8.99 -1.25
C GLY A 42 -14.02 8.15 -1.98
N HIS A 43 -13.05 7.54 -1.31
CA HIS A 43 -12.03 6.72 -1.98
C HIS A 43 -12.54 5.30 -2.21
N LYS A 44 -12.84 4.94 -3.47
CA LYS A 44 -13.61 3.73 -3.77
C LYS A 44 -12.77 2.45 -3.86
N ASP A 45 -11.45 2.54 -3.86
CA ASP A 45 -10.61 1.34 -3.78
C ASP A 45 -10.49 0.87 -2.32
N MET A 46 -11.15 -0.25 -2.01
CA MET A 46 -11.15 -0.82 -0.67
C MET A 46 -9.79 -1.40 -0.27
N ILE A 47 -9.03 -1.95 -1.22
CA ILE A 47 -7.73 -2.55 -0.91
C ILE A 47 -6.75 -1.45 -0.51
N ASP A 48 -6.71 -0.34 -1.25
CA ASP A 48 -5.88 0.81 -0.90
C ASP A 48 -6.30 1.45 0.43
N ASN A 49 -7.60 1.50 0.70
CA ASN A 49 -8.11 1.97 1.98
C ASN A 49 -7.63 1.08 3.15
N ILE A 50 -7.63 -0.25 2.97
CA ILE A 50 -7.09 -1.19 3.95
C ILE A 50 -5.60 -0.95 4.13
N LEU A 51 -4.82 -0.87 3.05
CA LEU A 51 -3.37 -0.65 3.11
C LEU A 51 -3.01 0.68 3.81
N TYR A 52 -3.73 1.76 3.52
CA TYR A 52 -3.56 3.04 4.22
C TYR A 52 -3.95 2.93 5.70
N ALA A 53 -5.11 2.33 6.02
CA ALA A 53 -5.58 2.18 7.39
C ALA A 53 -4.60 1.33 8.23
N THR A 54 -4.10 0.22 7.68
CA THR A 54 -3.07 -0.62 8.31
C THR A 54 -1.78 0.15 8.54
N SER A 55 -1.31 0.88 7.53
CA SER A 55 -0.07 1.66 7.67
C SER A 55 -0.22 2.78 8.70
N SER A 56 -1.38 3.45 8.72
CA SER A 56 -1.66 4.53 9.67
C SER A 56 -1.80 4.02 11.10
N SER A 57 -2.41 2.85 11.31
CA SER A 57 -2.59 2.27 12.65
C SER A 57 -1.27 1.75 13.24
N LEU A 58 -0.38 1.24 12.40
CA LEU A 58 0.94 0.73 12.79
C LEU A 58 2.06 1.80 12.76
N ASP A 59 1.72 3.06 12.47
CA ASP A 59 2.67 4.17 12.33
C ASP A 59 3.76 3.93 11.26
N PHE A 60 3.40 3.23 10.18
CA PHE A 60 4.26 2.98 9.04
C PHE A 60 4.05 4.01 7.93
N ARG A 61 5.09 4.19 7.10
CA ARG A 61 4.97 4.88 5.81
C ARG A 61 4.45 3.90 4.77
N LEU A 62 3.50 4.34 3.95
CA LEU A 62 2.94 3.54 2.85
C LEU A 62 3.65 3.90 1.54
N LEU A 63 4.49 3.01 1.02
CA LEU A 63 5.10 3.18 -0.30
C LEU A 63 4.18 2.62 -1.39
N THR A 64 3.73 3.47 -2.31
CA THR A 64 2.83 3.07 -3.40
C THR A 64 3.14 3.84 -4.69
N LEU A 65 2.70 3.33 -5.83
CA LEU A 65 2.71 4.05 -7.10
C LEU A 65 1.45 4.92 -7.30
N ASP A 66 0.44 4.73 -6.46
CA ASP A 66 -0.83 5.42 -6.58
C ASP A 66 -0.74 6.88 -6.11
N GLY A 67 -0.73 7.80 -7.07
CA GLY A 67 -0.80 9.23 -6.81
C GLY A 67 -2.19 9.71 -6.42
N GLU A 68 -3.26 9.04 -6.86
CA GLU A 68 -4.64 9.42 -6.55
C GLU A 68 -4.94 9.20 -5.06
N LEU A 69 -4.48 8.08 -4.49
CA LEU A 69 -4.53 7.85 -3.05
C LEU A 69 -3.82 8.98 -2.28
N LYS A 70 -2.61 9.36 -2.71
CA LYS A 70 -1.84 10.43 -2.04
C LYS A 70 -2.58 11.77 -2.04
N GLU A 71 -3.15 12.16 -3.17
CA GLU A 71 -3.93 13.39 -3.29
C GLU A 71 -5.24 13.31 -2.50
N PHE A 72 -5.90 12.15 -2.48
CA PHE A 72 -7.09 11.93 -1.65
C PHE A 72 -6.79 12.11 -0.15
N ILE A 73 -5.74 11.47 0.37
CA ILE A 73 -5.32 11.56 1.78
C ILE A 73 -5.05 13.02 2.16
N ARG A 74 -4.30 13.74 1.32
CA ARG A 74 -4.01 15.17 1.53
C ARG A 74 -5.26 16.03 1.46
N GLY A 75 -6.09 15.83 0.44
CA GLY A 75 -7.34 16.58 0.24
C GLY A 75 -8.36 16.39 1.36
N LYS A 76 -8.32 15.26 2.07
CA LYS A 76 -9.15 14.98 3.25
C LYS A 76 -8.51 15.40 4.58
N GLY A 77 -7.29 15.94 4.57
CA GLY A 77 -6.56 16.34 5.79
C GLY A 77 -6.19 15.15 6.69
N LEU A 78 -6.02 13.97 6.09
CA LEU A 78 -5.61 12.75 6.79
C LEU A 78 -4.08 12.74 6.99
N LYS A 79 -3.58 11.79 7.78
CA LYS A 79 -2.15 11.69 8.09
C LYS A 79 -1.35 11.38 6.82
N ASP A 80 -0.49 12.31 6.39
CA ASP A 80 0.32 12.16 5.16
C ASP A 80 1.49 11.17 5.38
N ILE A 81 1.16 9.88 5.36
CA ILE A 81 2.13 8.77 5.47
C ILE A 81 2.50 8.17 4.11
N VAL A 82 1.86 8.62 3.02
CA VAL A 82 2.00 8.05 1.68
C VAL A 82 3.28 8.56 1.01
N LEU A 83 4.09 7.62 0.52
CA LEU A 83 5.31 7.85 -0.22
C LEU A 83 5.16 7.29 -1.63
N LEU A 84 5.68 8.04 -2.60
CA LEU A 84 5.86 7.63 -3.98
C LEU A 84 7.34 7.27 -4.18
N PRO A 85 7.70 6.35 -5.10
CA PRO A 85 9.10 5.90 -5.24
C PRO A 85 10.10 7.04 -5.46
N ARG A 86 9.71 8.08 -6.19
CA ARG A 86 10.54 9.29 -6.41
C ARG A 86 10.91 10.06 -5.14
N GLU A 87 10.28 9.77 -4.01
CA GLU A 87 10.51 10.41 -2.71
C GLU A 87 11.42 9.57 -1.80
N VAL A 88 11.83 8.38 -2.24
CA VAL A 88 12.67 7.43 -1.49
C VAL A 88 14.01 7.16 -2.20
N ILE A 89 14.19 7.72 -3.40
CA ILE A 89 15.40 7.58 -4.24
C ILE A 89 16.28 8.82 -4.11
#